data_AF-A0A8C2R4K7-F1
#
_entry.id   AF-A0A8C2R4K7-F1
#
_cell.length_a   1.000
_cell.length_b   1.000
_cell.length_c   1.000
_cell.angle_alpha   90.00
_cell.angle_beta   90.00
_cell.angle_gamma   90.00
#
_symmetry.space_group_name_H-M   'P 1'
#
loop_
_entity.id
_entity.type
_entity.pdbx_description
1 polymer ?
#
loop_
_entity_poly.entity_id
_entity_poly.type
_entity_poly.pdbx_seq_one_letter_code
_entity_poly.pdbx_strand_id
1 'polypeptide(L)'
;MAVVPPNRSQNSWPQVSPSSATSTFQQTNPLTLECTINLYPLTNSLFGTKEPLYEKDSSVARMRKEFDKIGMRRAEEPVLIVHEHGLPHVLLLHRVNFIYN
;
A
#
# COMPACT_ATOMS: atom_id res chain seq x y z
N MET A 1 -80.61 3.33 16.85
CA MET A 1 -79.42 2.71 17.46
C MET A 1 -78.47 2.38 16.33
N ALA A 2 -77.35 3.10 16.22
CA ALA A 2 -76.37 2.92 15.15
C ALA A 2 -75.12 2.26 15.73
N VAL A 3 -74.75 1.09 15.20
CA VAL A 3 -73.47 0.44 15.52
C VAL A 3 -72.51 0.78 14.40
N VAL A 4 -71.53 1.63 14.69
CA VAL A 4 -70.40 1.95 13.80
C VAL A 4 -69.27 0.95 14.10
N PRO A 5 -68.71 0.24 13.11
CA PRO A 5 -67.57 -0.66 13.34
C PRO A 5 -66.25 0.14 13.48
N PRO A 6 -65.29 -0.30 14.33
CA PRO A 6 -64.00 0.36 14.46
C PRO A 6 -62.95 -0.34 13.59
N ASN A 7 -62.33 0.35 12.64
CA ASN A 7 -61.02 -0.03 12.05
C ASN A 7 -60.62 0.98 10.97
N ARG A 8 -59.37 1.34 10.74
CA ARG A 8 -58.07 0.96 11.28
C ARG A 8 -57.16 2.12 10.90
N SER A 9 -56.42 2.71 11.85
CA SER A 9 -55.41 3.71 11.51
C SER A 9 -54.43 3.10 10.49
N GLN A 10 -54.30 3.70 9.32
CA GLN A 10 -53.21 3.39 8.40
C GLN A 10 -51.93 3.91 9.04
N ASN A 11 -51.05 2.99 9.41
CA ASN A 11 -49.71 3.30 9.89
C ASN A 11 -48.88 3.73 8.67
N SER A 12 -48.75 5.03 8.44
CA SER A 12 -47.91 5.60 7.40
C SER A 12 -46.44 5.60 7.86
N TRP A 13 -45.69 4.59 7.42
CA TRP A 13 -44.23 4.67 7.36
C TRP A 13 -43.84 5.81 6.40
N PRO A 14 -42.81 6.62 6.69
CA PRO A 14 -42.45 7.73 5.84
C PRO A 14 -41.84 7.21 4.54
N GLN A 15 -42.56 7.41 3.42
CA GLN A 15 -42.02 7.25 2.08
C GLN A 15 -41.11 8.47 1.81
N VAL A 16 -39.80 8.28 1.88
CA VAL A 16 -38.81 9.33 1.66
C VAL A 16 -38.82 9.72 0.17
N SER A 17 -39.24 10.95 -0.12
CA SER A 17 -39.13 11.60 -1.43
C SER A 17 -37.64 11.82 -1.78
N PRO A 18 -37.18 11.59 -3.02
CA PRO A 18 -35.78 11.79 -3.40
C PRO A 18 -35.52 13.28 -3.66
N SER A 19 -35.46 14.07 -2.59
CA SER A 19 -35.01 15.47 -2.65
C SER A 19 -34.33 15.92 -1.36
N SER A 20 -33.71 14.98 -0.65
CA SER A 20 -32.86 15.24 0.51
C SER A 20 -31.47 14.68 0.22
N ALA A 21 -30.48 15.55 0.39
CA ALA A 21 -29.05 15.33 0.17
C ALA A 21 -28.62 13.93 0.61
N THR A 22 -28.48 13.02 -0.35
CA THR A 22 -27.72 11.81 -0.15
C THR A 22 -26.28 12.24 -0.29
N SER A 23 -25.61 12.53 0.83
CA SER A 23 -24.16 12.46 0.85
C SER A 23 -23.82 11.00 0.57
N THR A 24 -23.69 10.64 -0.70
CA THR A 24 -23.11 9.38 -1.12
C THR A 24 -21.70 9.38 -0.54
N PHE A 25 -21.52 8.73 0.61
CA PHE A 25 -20.20 8.34 1.05
C PHE A 25 -19.68 7.41 -0.03
N GLN A 26 -18.89 7.96 -0.95
CA GLN A 26 -18.18 7.17 -1.94
C GLN A 26 -17.16 6.36 -1.16
N GLN A 27 -17.54 5.12 -0.85
CA GLN A 27 -16.61 4.13 -0.32
C GLN A 27 -15.53 3.96 -1.38
N THR A 28 -14.36 4.56 -1.15
CA THR A 28 -13.21 4.33 -1.99
C THR A 28 -12.89 2.84 -1.97
N ASN A 29 -12.51 2.27 -3.12
CA ASN A 29 -12.15 0.87 -3.18
C ASN A 29 -11.09 0.56 -2.11
N PRO A 30 -11.19 -0.58 -1.40
CA PRO A 30 -10.18 -0.96 -0.43
C PRO A 30 -8.83 -1.14 -1.13
N LEU A 31 -7.73 -0.78 -0.46
CA LEU A 31 -6.36 -0.88 -0.98
C LEU A 31 -5.96 -2.30 -1.40
N THR A 32 -6.66 -3.32 -0.89
CA THR A 32 -6.50 -4.71 -1.28
C THR A 32 -7.05 -5.02 -2.68
N LEU A 33 -7.96 -4.19 -3.20
CA LEU A 33 -8.52 -4.30 -4.55
C LEU A 33 -7.87 -3.31 -5.52
N GLU A 34 -7.51 -2.12 -5.04
CA GLU A 34 -6.96 -1.06 -5.88
C GLU A 34 -5.90 -0.27 -5.10
N CYS A 35 -4.64 -0.37 -5.54
CA CYS A 35 -3.51 0.32 -4.93
C CYS A 35 -2.87 1.25 -5.96
N THR A 36 -3.34 2.50 -6.01
CA THR A 36 -2.74 3.56 -6.82
C THR A 36 -1.46 4.07 -6.14
N ILE A 37 -0.34 4.05 -6.89
CA ILE A 37 0.96 4.60 -6.46
C ILE A 37 1.34 5.72 -7.42
N ASN A 38 1.69 6.88 -6.89
CA ASN A 38 2.14 8.02 -7.68
C ASN A 38 3.62 7.88 -8.03
N LEU A 39 3.94 7.98 -9.33
CA LEU A 39 5.31 8.00 -9.82
C LEU A 39 5.69 9.41 -10.26
N TYR A 40 6.97 9.73 -10.13
CA TYR A 40 7.54 10.99 -10.59
C TYR A 40 8.66 10.75 -11.62
N PRO A 41 8.93 11.73 -12.50
CA PRO A 41 10.00 11.62 -13.48
C PRO A 41 11.37 11.35 -12.84
N LEU A 42 12.19 10.51 -13.47
CA LEU A 42 13.57 10.26 -13.03
C LEU A 42 14.38 11.56 -12.85
N THR A 43 14.13 12.55 -13.70
CA THR A 43 14.78 13.88 -13.67
C THR A 43 14.56 14.66 -12.38
N ASN A 44 13.53 14.32 -11.59
CA ASN A 44 13.27 14.96 -10.30
C ASN A 44 14.15 14.40 -9.16
N SER A 45 14.87 13.31 -9.41
CA SER A 45 15.76 12.67 -8.43
C SER A 45 17.19 13.18 -8.60
N LEU A 46 17.81 13.62 -7.50
CA LEU A 46 19.22 14.02 -7.48
C LEU A 46 20.06 12.86 -6.93
N PHE A 47 21.05 12.41 -7.70
CA PHE A 47 22.00 11.38 -7.26
C PHE A 47 23.26 12.04 -6.70
N GLY A 48 23.32 12.14 -5.38
CA GLY A 48 24.51 12.59 -4.66
C GLY A 48 25.55 11.48 -4.50
N THR A 49 26.78 11.87 -4.21
CA THR A 49 27.84 10.94 -3.78
C THR A 49 27.97 11.00 -2.26
N LYS A 50 28.14 9.83 -1.63
CA LYS A 50 28.43 9.69 -0.21
C LYS A 50 29.72 8.87 -0.06
N GLU A 51 30.39 9.01 1.09
CA GLU A 51 31.50 8.14 1.48
C GLU A 51 31.16 6.65 1.29
N PRO A 52 32.10 5.83 0.80
CA PRO A 52 31.88 4.40 0.58
C PRO A 52 31.41 3.70 1.85
N LEU A 53 30.31 2.96 1.74
CA LEU A 53 29.83 2.09 2.80
C LEU A 53 30.35 0.67 2.57
N TYR A 54 31.19 0.18 3.47
CA TYR A 54 31.64 -1.20 3.46
C TYR A 54 30.56 -2.11 4.03
N GLU A 55 30.32 -3.22 3.35
CA GLU A 55 29.42 -4.24 3.86
C GLU A 55 29.99 -4.91 5.10
N LYS A 56 29.10 -5.20 6.05
CA LYS A 56 29.45 -6.09 7.14
C LYS A 56 29.50 -7.51 6.60
N ASP A 57 30.66 -8.17 6.70
CA ASP A 57 30.92 -9.53 6.18
C ASP A 57 29.67 -10.41 6.18
N SER A 58 29.11 -10.70 5.01
CA SER A 58 27.93 -11.57 4.86
C SER A 58 28.34 -13.04 4.69
N SER A 59 29.55 -13.40 5.13
CA SER A 59 30.11 -14.73 4.94
C SER A 59 29.21 -15.84 5.51
N VAL A 60 29.24 -17.00 4.87
CA VAL A 60 28.49 -18.19 5.30
C VAL A 60 28.82 -18.56 6.75
N ALA A 61 30.08 -18.39 7.17
CA ALA A 61 30.52 -18.64 8.55
C ALA A 61 29.79 -17.73 9.56
N ARG A 62 29.62 -16.44 9.22
CA ARG A 62 28.88 -15.50 10.07
C ARG A 62 27.38 -15.79 10.05
N MET A 63 26.82 -16.17 8.90
CA MET A 63 25.40 -16.56 8.80
C MET A 63 25.07 -17.72 9.74
N ARG A 64 25.92 -18.76 9.80
CA ARG A 64 25.74 -19.90 10.72
C ARG A 64 25.80 -19.48 12.19
N LYS A 65 26.83 -18.70 12.56
CA LYS A 65 26.98 -18.21 13.94
C LYS A 65 25.82 -17.33 14.39
N GLU A 66 25.29 -16.50 13.48
CA GLU A 66 24.10 -15.70 13.76
C GLU A 66 22.87 -16.59 13.92
N PHE A 67 22.69 -17.60 13.06
CA PHE A 67 21.58 -18.53 13.18
C PHE A 67 21.53 -19.25 14.53
N ASP A 68 22.67 -19.75 15.01
CA ASP A 68 22.73 -20.44 16.31
C ASP A 68 22.39 -19.51 17.49
N LYS A 69 22.65 -18.21 17.33
CA LYS A 69 22.44 -17.21 18.40
C LYS A 69 21.03 -16.59 18.39
N ILE A 70 20.54 -16.22 17.21
CA ILE A 70 19.32 -15.42 17.05
C ILE A 70 18.25 -16.10 16.17
N GLY A 71 18.54 -17.29 15.64
CA GLY A 71 17.63 -18.01 14.75
C GLY A 71 17.58 -17.41 13.35
N MET A 72 16.41 -17.51 12.71
CA MET A 72 16.22 -17.10 11.33
C MET A 72 16.47 -15.59 11.14
N ARG A 73 17.33 -15.26 10.17
CA ARG A 73 17.62 -13.87 9.78
C ARG A 73 16.35 -13.21 9.21
N ARG A 74 16.13 -11.94 9.58
CA ARG A 74 15.13 -11.05 8.97
C ARG A 74 15.87 -9.98 8.18
N ALA A 75 15.42 -9.73 6.95
CA ALA A 75 15.96 -8.70 6.07
C ALA A 75 14.78 -8.03 5.34
N GLU A 76 14.87 -6.73 5.14
CA GLU A 76 13.87 -5.92 4.44
C GLU A 76 14.60 -5.14 3.34
N GLU A 77 14.13 -5.31 2.11
CA GLU A 77 14.67 -4.61 0.94
C GLU A 77 13.56 -3.74 0.33
N PRO A 78 13.63 -2.41 0.48
CA PRO A 78 12.64 -1.52 -0.11
C PRO A 78 12.83 -1.42 -1.63
N VAL A 79 11.71 -1.33 -2.36
CA VAL A 79 11.70 -1.10 -3.81
C VAL A 79 11.41 0.37 -4.07
N LEU A 80 12.29 1.03 -4.82
CA LEU A 80 12.13 2.41 -5.26
C LEU A 80 11.75 2.44 -6.74
N ILE A 81 10.67 3.15 -7.07
CA ILE A 81 10.11 3.23 -8.43
C ILE A 81 10.00 4.70 -8.86
N VAL A 82 10.46 4.99 -10.07
CA VAL A 82 10.31 6.28 -10.76
C VAL A 82 9.74 6.04 -12.16
N HIS A 83 9.47 7.08 -12.95
CA HIS A 83 9.13 6.89 -14.36
C HIS A 83 10.01 7.72 -15.30
N GLU A 84 10.16 7.23 -16.52
CA GLU A 84 10.79 7.97 -17.62
C GLU A 84 9.98 7.66 -18.88
N HIS A 85 9.60 8.68 -19.66
CA HIS A 85 8.78 8.50 -20.87
C HIS A 85 7.46 7.72 -20.66
N GLY A 86 6.87 7.79 -19.45
CA GLY A 86 5.64 7.06 -19.10
C GLY A 86 5.86 5.59 -18.72
N LEU A 87 7.12 5.13 -18.64
CA LEU A 87 7.49 3.77 -18.25
C LEU A 87 8.03 3.74 -16.82
N PRO A 88 7.54 2.85 -15.94
CA PRO A 88 8.07 2.69 -14.59
C PRO A 88 9.46 2.02 -14.60
N HIS A 89 10.36 2.53 -13.77
CA HIS A 89 11.73 2.06 -13.61
C HIS A 89 12.02 1.74 -12.14
N VAL A 90 12.67 0.62 -11.88
CA VAL A 90 13.14 0.23 -10.54
C VAL A 90 14.58 0.72 -10.36
N LEU A 91 14.87 1.38 -9.25
CA LEU A 91 16.23 1.80 -8.92
C LEU A 91 17.01 0.63 -8.30
N LEU A 92 18.18 0.34 -8.85
CA LEU A 92 19.07 -0.71 -8.37
C LEU A 92 20.40 -0.09 -7.92
N LEU A 93 20.95 -0.58 -6.82
CA LEU A 93 22.31 -0.25 -6.40
C LEU A 93 23.29 -1.14 -7.18
N HIS A 94 24.05 -0.55 -8.10
CA HIS A 94 25.10 -1.27 -8.81
C HIS A 94 26.36 -1.41 -7.94
N ARG A 95 26.88 -2.63 -7.80
CA ARG A 95 28.17 -2.90 -7.15
C ARG A 95 29.11 -3.56 -8.15
N VAL A 96 30.38 -3.13 -8.13
CA VAL A 96 31.44 -3.60 -9.04
C VAL A 96 31.91 -5.02 -8.72
N ASN A 97 31.67 -5.53 -7.51
CA ASN A 97 32.06 -6.88 -7.12
C ASN A 97 30.87 -7.84 -7.21
N PHE A 98 30.77 -8.56 -8.33
CA PHE A 98 29.98 -9.78 -8.40
C PHE A 98 30.61 -10.83 -7.49
N ILE A 99 29.85 -11.32 -6.52
CA ILE A 99 30.26 -12.37 -5.60
C ILE A 99 30.19 -13.71 -6.36
N TYR A 100 31.27 -14.08 -7.04
CA TYR A 100 31.52 -15.46 -7.44
C TYR A 100 32.61 -16.03 -6.54
N ASN A 101 32.20 -16.81 -5.53
CA ASN A 101 32.98 -17.89 -4.94
C ASN A 101 32.04 -18.89 -4.28
#